data_AF-A0A800A7J4-F1
#
_entry.id   AF-A0A800A7J4-F1
#
_cell.length_a   1.000
_cell.length_b   1.000
_cell.length_c   1.000
_cell.angle_alpha   90.00
_cell.angle_beta   90.00
_cell.angle_gamma   90.00
#
_symmetry.space_group_name_H-M   'P 1'
#
loop_
_entity.id
_entity.type
_entity.pdbx_description
1 polymer ?
#
loop_
_entity_poly.entity_id
_entity_poly.type
_entity_poly.pdbx_seq_one_letter_code
_entity_poly.pdbx_strand_id
1 'polypeptide(L)'
;MTKKGRRQAEAIADLLAPRGIERIISSPYDRCVQTVEPLAARTGARVEISDALAEGPDVDAAYQLIDSLVGHNAVLCSHGDV
;
A
#
# COMPACT_ATOMS: atom_id res chain seq x y z
N MET A 1 11.92 9.84 0.04
CA MET A 1 12.26 8.72 -0.88
C MET A 1 13.47 9.05 -1.77
N THR A 2 14.30 8.07 -2.12
CA THR A 2 15.47 8.23 -3.02
C THR A 2 15.09 8.12 -4.50
N LYS A 3 15.99 8.52 -5.43
CA LYS A 3 15.79 8.36 -6.89
C LYS A 3 15.55 6.89 -7.29
N LYS A 4 16.27 5.96 -6.67
CA LYS A 4 16.08 4.52 -6.89
C LYS A 4 14.68 4.09 -6.40
N GLY A 5 14.28 4.51 -5.20
CA GLY A 5 12.96 4.21 -4.64
C GLY A 5 11.82 4.72 -5.53
N ARG A 6 11.94 5.93 -6.08
CA ARG A 6 10.96 6.47 -7.03
C ARG A 6 10.79 5.59 -8.27
N ARG A 7 11.89 5.13 -8.87
CA ARG A 7 11.85 4.23 -10.04
C ARG A 7 11.20 2.88 -9.70
N GLN A 8 11.44 2.37 -8.49
CA GLN A 8 10.82 1.14 -8.01
C GLN A 8 9.31 1.32 -7.82
N ALA A 9 8.89 2.43 -7.21
CA ALA A 9 7.47 2.77 -7.05
C ALA A 9 6.73 2.85 -8.40
N GLU A 10 7.33 3.51 -9.41
CA GLU A 10 6.77 3.54 -10.77
C GLU A 10 6.66 2.14 -11.39
N ALA A 11 7.71 1.32 -11.26
CA ALA A 11 7.70 -0.04 -11.81
C ALA A 11 6.65 -0.95 -11.13
N ILE A 12 6.47 -0.81 -9.82
CA ILE A 12 5.40 -1.51 -9.08
C ILE A 12 4.03 -1.05 -9.57
N ALA A 13 3.85 0.26 -9.77
CA ALA A 13 2.60 0.82 -10.27
C ALA A 13 2.27 0.32 -11.68
N ASP A 14 3.25 0.26 -12.58
CA ASP A 14 3.09 -0.31 -13.93
C ASP A 14 2.68 -1.78 -13.90
N LEU A 15 3.25 -2.56 -12.97
CA LEU A 15 2.96 -3.98 -12.82
C LEU A 15 1.55 -4.25 -12.26
N LEU A 16 1.08 -3.41 -11.34
CA LEU A 16 -0.14 -3.63 -10.58
C LEU A 16 -1.37 -2.92 -11.17
N ALA A 17 -1.21 -1.77 -11.83
CA ALA A 17 -2.33 -1.01 -12.36
C ALA A 17 -3.28 -1.81 -13.28
N PRO A 18 -2.79 -2.70 -14.17
CA PRO A 18 -3.68 -3.51 -15.02
C PRO A 18 -4.47 -4.59 -14.28
N ARG A 19 -4.23 -4.80 -12.98
CA ARG A 19 -4.83 -5.89 -12.21
C ARG A 19 -6.19 -5.56 -11.62
N GLY A 20 -6.72 -4.36 -11.86
CA GLY A 20 -8.03 -3.94 -11.34
C GLY A 20 -8.02 -3.67 -9.84
N ILE A 21 -6.98 -3.01 -9.33
CA ILE A 21 -6.87 -2.64 -7.91
C ILE A 21 -7.95 -1.62 -7.54
N GLU A 22 -8.76 -1.95 -6.54
CA GLU A 22 -9.89 -1.15 -6.06
C GLU A 22 -9.54 -0.28 -4.85
N ARG A 23 -8.65 -0.81 -3.98
CA ARG A 23 -8.32 -0.24 -2.67
C ARG A 23 -6.81 -0.22 -2.50
N ILE A 24 -6.27 0.88 -1.96
CA ILE A 24 -4.85 0.99 -1.61
C ILE A 24 -4.77 1.40 -0.15
N ILE A 25 -4.15 0.58 0.69
CA ILE A 25 -3.97 0.86 2.10
C ILE A 25 -2.47 1.00 2.37
N SER A 26 -2.08 2.04 3.06
CA SER A 26 -0.69 2.34 3.35
C SER A 26 -0.49 2.59 4.84
N SER A 27 0.67 2.16 5.32
CA SER A 27 1.27 2.71 6.54
C SER A 27 1.33 4.24 6.48
N PRO A 28 1.20 4.94 7.63
CA PRO A 28 1.25 6.40 7.70
C PRO A 28 2.60 7.00 7.31
N TYR A 29 3.66 6.19 7.21
CA TYR A 29 5.00 6.71 6.99
C TYR A 29 5.18 7.13 5.52
N ASP A 30 5.77 8.31 5.31
CA ASP A 30 5.95 8.90 3.98
C ASP A 30 6.53 7.95 2.95
N ARG A 31 7.46 7.06 3.34
CA ARG A 31 8.07 6.09 2.41
C ARG A 31 7.05 5.09 1.84
N CYS A 32 6.06 4.67 2.63
CA CYS A 32 5.02 3.73 2.20
C CYS A 32 4.01 4.45 1.31
N VAL A 33 3.56 5.63 1.73
CA VAL A 33 2.64 6.47 0.95
C VAL A 33 3.27 6.81 -0.41
N GLN A 34 4.51 7.29 -0.42
CA GLN A 34 5.26 7.61 -1.65
C GLN A 34 5.50 6.38 -2.56
N THR A 35 5.46 5.16 -2.01
CA THR A 35 5.58 3.93 -2.81
C THR A 35 4.30 3.63 -3.60
N VAL A 36 3.14 3.93 -3.03
CA VAL A 36 1.84 3.63 -3.64
C VAL A 36 1.20 4.80 -4.39
N GLU A 37 1.68 6.03 -4.19
CA GLU A 37 1.24 7.22 -4.92
C GLU A 37 1.15 7.02 -6.45
N PRO A 38 2.17 6.44 -7.14
CA PRO A 38 2.07 6.24 -8.58
C PRO A 38 1.00 5.21 -8.97
N LEU A 39 0.76 4.20 -8.13
CA LEU A 39 -0.30 3.22 -8.36
C LEU A 39 -1.67 3.88 -8.24
N ALA A 40 -1.89 4.66 -7.18
CA ALA A 40 -3.12 5.41 -6.97
C ALA A 40 -3.42 6.36 -8.14
N ALA A 41 -2.39 7.06 -8.65
CA ALA A 41 -2.52 7.94 -9.80
C ALA A 41 -2.95 7.19 -11.08
N ARG A 42 -2.51 5.95 -11.27
CA ARG A 42 -2.82 5.14 -12.47
C ARG A 42 -4.17 4.43 -12.38
N THR A 43 -4.54 3.95 -11.19
CA THR A 43 -5.80 3.21 -11.00
C THR A 43 -6.97 4.11 -10.63
N GLY A 44 -6.70 5.33 -10.16
CA GLY A 44 -7.70 6.21 -9.56
C GLY A 44 -8.17 5.77 -8.17
N ALA A 45 -7.59 4.69 -7.62
CA ALA A 45 -7.93 4.20 -6.29
C ALA A 45 -7.44 5.18 -5.21
N ARG A 46 -8.23 5.33 -4.15
CA ARG A 46 -7.85 6.16 -3.00
C ARG A 46 -6.80 5.44 -2.16
N VAL A 47 -5.78 6.19 -1.71
CA VAL A 47 -4.88 5.73 -0.64
C VAL A 47 -5.53 5.99 0.71
N GLU A 48 -5.77 4.92 1.45
CA GLU A 48 -6.22 4.92 2.83
C GLU A 48 -5.03 4.70 3.75
N ILE A 49 -4.98 5.44 4.85
CA ILE A 49 -3.90 5.34 5.83
C ILE A 49 -4.37 4.46 6.98
N SER A 50 -3.53 3.50 7.39
CA SER A 50 -3.81 2.62 8.51
C SER A 50 -2.57 2.42 9.39
N ASP A 51 -2.73 2.72 10.69
CA ASP A 51 -1.70 2.50 11.70
C ASP A 51 -1.41 1.01 11.91
N ALA A 52 -2.33 0.12 11.52
CA ALA A 52 -2.11 -1.34 11.56
C ALA A 52 -1.00 -1.82 10.61
N LEU A 53 -0.53 -0.96 9.70
CA LEU A 53 0.61 -1.23 8.80
C LEU A 53 1.90 -0.50 9.20
N ALA A 54 1.90 0.25 10.32
CA ALA A 54 3.10 0.90 10.84
C ALA A 54 4.13 -0.13 11.35
N GLU A 55 5.37 0.28 11.64
CA GLU A 55 6.39 -0.62 12.21
C GLU A 55 6.02 -1.05 13.64
N GLY A 56 6.33 -2.30 14.00
CA GLY A 56 5.91 -2.91 15.27
C GLY A 56 4.40 -2.86 15.57
N PRO A 57 3.51 -3.14 14.60
CA PRO A 57 2.08 -3.05 14.82
C PRO A 57 1.61 -4.22 15.70
N ASP A 58 0.43 -4.06 16.29
CA ASP A 58 -0.30 -5.18 16.85
C ASP A 58 -0.69 -6.15 15.72
N VAL A 59 -0.18 -7.38 15.78
CA VAL A 59 -0.43 -8.43 14.78
C VAL A 59 -1.94 -8.68 14.62
N ASP A 60 -2.71 -8.60 15.70
CA ASP A 60 -4.16 -8.77 15.64
C ASP A 60 -4.83 -7.65 14.84
N ALA A 61 -4.33 -6.41 14.94
CA ALA A 61 -4.84 -5.29 14.16
C ALA A 61 -4.52 -5.43 12.66
N ALA A 62 -3.33 -5.94 12.31
CA ALA A 62 -2.97 -6.23 10.93
C ALA A 62 -3.87 -7.34 10.34
N TYR A 63 -4.15 -8.40 11.11
CA TYR A 63 -5.06 -9.45 10.69
C TYR A 63 -6.49 -8.95 10.50
N GLN A 64 -7.03 -8.14 11.42
CA GLN A 64 -8.36 -7.55 11.29
C GLN A 64 -8.47 -6.66 10.05
N LEU A 65 -7.42 -5.88 9.75
CA LEU A 65 -7.38 -5.09 8.52
C LEU A 65 -7.43 -6.00 7.29
N ILE A 66 -6.63 -7.06 7.24
CA ILE A 66 -6.61 -7.99 6.11
C ILE A 66 -7.99 -8.67 5.95
N ASP A 67 -8.60 -9.11 7.04
CA ASP A 67 -9.92 -9.74 7.03
C ASP A 67 -11.01 -8.77 6.50
N SER A 68 -10.94 -7.50 6.87
CA SER A 68 -11.85 -6.45 6.37
C SER A 68 -11.76 -6.21 4.86
N LEU A 69 -10.68 -6.68 4.21
CA LEU A 69 -10.43 -6.51 2.78
C LEU A 69 -10.77 -7.78 1.97
N VAL A 70 -11.24 -8.85 2.62
CA VAL A 70 -11.66 -10.08 1.93
C VAL A 70 -12.76 -9.75 0.92
N GLY A 71 -12.57 -10.20 -0.32
CA GLY A 71 -13.48 -9.92 -1.44
C GLY A 71 -13.16 -8.63 -2.21
N HIS A 72 -12.20 -7.83 -1.75
CA HIS A 72 -11.69 -6.66 -2.48
C HIS A 72 -10.32 -6.94 -3.10
N ASN A 73 -10.08 -6.37 -4.27
CA ASN A 73 -8.76 -6.38 -4.86
C ASN A 73 -7.93 -5.21 -4.32
N ALA A 74 -7.22 -5.47 -3.22
CA ALA A 74 -6.52 -4.44 -2.45
C ALA A 74 -4.99 -4.60 -2.52
N VAL A 75 -4.28 -3.47 -2.43
CA VAL A 75 -2.83 -3.41 -2.20
C VAL A 75 -2.58 -2.83 -0.82
N LEU A 76 -1.72 -3.49 -0.04
CA LEU A 76 -1.27 -3.02 1.27
C LEU A 76 0.23 -2.70 1.19
N CYS A 77 0.64 -1.55 1.72
CA CYS A 77 2.05 -1.14 1.81
C CYS A 77 2.45 -0.88 3.26
N SER A 78 3.36 -1.71 3.77
CA SER A 78 3.86 -1.70 5.15
C SER A 78 5.39 -1.57 5.17
N HIS A 79 6.03 -2.14 6.19
CA HIS A 79 7.47 -2.20 6.40
C HIS A 79 7.96 -3.64 6.42
N GLY A 80 9.28 -3.84 6.49
CA GLY A 80 9.88 -5.18 6.35
C GLY A 80 9.69 -6.11 7.56
N ASP A 81 9.19 -5.57 8.67
CA ASP A 81 8.97 -6.24 9.96
C ASP A 81 7.48 -6.46 10.28
N VAL A 82 6.59 -6.13 9.32
CA VAL A 82 5.13 -6.28 9.40
C VAL A 82 4.68 -7.52 8.65
#